data_AF-A0A5E4QH83-F1
#
_entry.id   AF-A0A5E4QH83-F1
#
_cell.length_a   1.000
_cell.length_b   1.000
_cell.length_c   1.000
_cell.angle_alpha   90.00
_cell.angle_beta   90.00
_cell.angle_gamma   90.00
#
_symmetry.space_group_name_H-M   'P 1'
#
loop_
_entity.id
_entity.type
_entity.pdbx_description
1 polymer ?
#
loop_
_entity_poly.entity_id
_entity_poly.type
_entity_poly.pdbx_seq_one_letter_code
_entity_poly.pdbx_strand_id
1 'polypeptide(L)'
;MDVTSRSSKIVDAAFGSNSGIMKLDKGIMWRFIKTPLYNKLAQSQGYLEKVAADILHRKINFFEDGLSDLNDNSLLSSFKNLPNVDLKDITGMMVDILMASIDTTAYTTSFVLYHLSRNTECKEKLYEELLMLLPDSKSKITMDTLSKATYLKACVKESLRLNPVAIGVGRVMQSDIVLKGYKIPKDTVIVTQNMTASRLPKNVRDPLKFKPERWIRDSEYFENLHPFLSLPFGFGPRCFVPSI
;
A
#
# COMPACT_ATOMS: atom_id res chain seq x y z
N MET A 1 9.83 18.30 10.93
CA MET A 1 10.67 17.24 10.31
C MET A 1 11.94 17.89 9.80
N ASP A 2 13.09 17.28 10.06
CA ASP A 2 14.36 17.73 9.48
C ASP A 2 14.38 17.43 7.98
N VAL A 3 14.36 18.50 7.17
CA VAL A 3 14.33 18.44 5.70
C VAL A 3 15.62 17.86 5.13
N THR A 4 16.71 17.86 5.91
CA THR A 4 18.03 17.37 5.48
C THR A 4 18.22 15.87 5.71
N SER A 5 17.35 15.26 6.52
CA SER A 5 17.42 13.84 6.87
C SER A 5 17.25 12.93 5.64
N ARG A 6 17.86 11.74 5.70
CA ARG A 6 17.76 10.73 4.63
C ARG A 6 16.30 10.36 4.34
N SER A 7 15.48 10.22 5.38
CA SER A 7 14.06 9.87 5.23
C SER A 7 13.27 10.94 4.50
N SER A 8 13.48 12.23 4.83
CA SER A 8 12.82 13.34 4.13
C SER A 8 13.18 13.38 2.65
N LYS A 9 14.45 13.13 2.31
CA LYS A 9 14.93 13.09 0.92
C LYS A 9 14.37 11.90 0.14
N ILE A 10 14.19 10.74 0.78
CA ILE A 10 13.54 9.56 0.17
C ILE A 10 12.09 9.88 -0.17
N VAL A 11 11.35 10.50 0.76
CA VAL A 11 9.95 10.89 0.53
C VAL A 11 9.84 11.92 -0.60
N ASP A 12 10.69 12.94 -0.63
CA ASP A 12 10.71 13.94 -1.70
C ASP A 12 11.06 13.32 -3.07
N ALA A 13 12.00 12.38 -3.11
CA ALA A 13 12.35 11.65 -4.33
C ALA A 13 11.21 10.72 -4.81
N ALA A 14 10.50 10.05 -3.91
CA ALA A 14 9.32 9.26 -4.27
C ALA A 14 8.21 10.14 -4.87
N PHE A 15 7.92 11.28 -4.23
CA PHE A 15 6.94 12.24 -4.74
C PHE A 15 7.37 12.86 -6.09
N GLY A 16 8.63 13.23 -6.22
CA GLY A 16 9.22 13.73 -7.47
C GLY A 16 9.09 12.72 -8.61
N SER A 17 9.25 11.43 -8.30
CA SER A 17 9.10 10.34 -9.27
C SER A 17 7.63 10.16 -9.70
N ASN A 18 6.71 9.99 -8.75
CA ASN A 18 5.28 9.79 -9.05
C ASN A 18 4.66 10.99 -9.79
N SER A 19 4.98 12.21 -9.36
CA SER A 19 4.48 13.43 -9.99
C SER A 19 5.08 13.67 -11.39
N GLY A 20 6.31 13.23 -11.62
CA GLY A 20 7.00 13.30 -12.92
C GLY A 20 6.41 12.32 -13.92
N ILE A 21 6.26 11.04 -13.54
CA ILE A 21 5.77 9.96 -14.41
C ILE A 21 4.41 10.32 -15.00
N MET A 22 3.40 10.64 -14.17
CA MET A 22 2.04 10.90 -14.65
C MET A 22 1.93 12.06 -15.65
N LYS A 23 2.80 13.06 -15.52
CA LYS A 23 2.79 14.25 -16.38
C LYS A 23 3.57 14.03 -17.67
N LEU A 24 4.66 13.27 -17.59
CA LEU A 24 5.50 12.95 -18.75
C LEU A 24 4.86 11.88 -19.63
N ASP A 25 4.12 10.92 -19.06
CA ASP A 25 3.42 9.87 -19.81
C ASP A 25 2.43 10.42 -20.84
N LYS A 26 1.88 11.62 -20.60
CA LYS A 26 0.97 12.32 -21.51
C LYS A 26 1.67 13.16 -22.59
N GLY A 27 2.99 13.36 -22.49
CA GLY A 27 3.75 14.25 -23.36
C GLY A 27 4.79 13.51 -24.18
N ILE A 28 5.18 14.08 -25.33
CA ILE A 28 6.27 13.54 -26.18
C ILE A 28 7.57 14.35 -26.08
N MET A 29 7.51 15.57 -25.54
CA MET A 29 8.61 16.53 -25.59
C MET A 29 9.89 16.06 -24.87
N TRP A 30 9.73 15.32 -23.76
CA TRP A 30 10.85 14.77 -23.00
C TRP A 30 11.66 13.72 -23.77
N ARG A 31 11.09 13.14 -24.84
CA ARG A 31 11.81 12.20 -25.73
C ARG A 31 12.83 12.92 -26.61
N PHE A 32 12.63 14.21 -26.86
CA PHE A 32 13.48 15.01 -27.74
C PHE A 32 14.36 15.99 -26.96
N ILE A 33 13.85 16.57 -25.87
CA ILE A 33 14.56 17.56 -25.06
C ILE A 33 14.39 17.19 -23.59
N LYS A 34 15.51 17.15 -22.84
CA LYS A 34 15.49 16.93 -21.39
C LYS A 34 14.82 18.12 -20.68
N THR A 35 13.51 18.06 -20.52
CA THR A 35 12.73 19.10 -19.85
C THR A 35 13.11 19.20 -18.37
N PRO A 36 12.86 20.33 -17.69
CA PRO A 36 13.08 20.45 -16.24
C PRO A 36 12.35 19.36 -15.44
N LEU A 37 11.15 18.97 -15.89
CA LEU A 37 10.38 17.89 -15.27
C LEU A 37 11.03 16.52 -15.47
N TYR A 38 11.56 16.24 -16.67
CA TYR A 38 12.31 15.01 -16.93
C TYR A 38 13.60 14.96 -16.10
N ASN A 39 14.34 16.07 -16.01
CA ASN A 39 15.54 16.14 -15.18
C ASN A 39 15.21 15.93 -13.70
N LYS A 40 14.11 16.50 -13.19
CA LYS A 40 13.64 16.26 -11.82
C LYS A 40 13.28 14.79 -11.61
N LEU A 41 12.56 14.17 -12.55
CA LEU A 41 12.27 12.73 -12.49
C LEU A 41 13.56 11.89 -12.46
N ALA A 42 14.50 12.16 -13.36
CA ALA A 42 15.76 11.42 -13.43
C ALA A 42 16.60 11.57 -12.16
N GLN A 43 16.67 12.77 -11.59
CA GLN A 43 17.35 13.00 -10.31
C GLN A 43 16.68 12.26 -9.15
N SER A 44 15.34 12.26 -9.13
CA SER A 44 14.56 11.57 -8.10
C SER A 44 14.76 10.06 -8.17
N GLN A 45 14.68 9.48 -9.37
CA GLN A 45 14.93 8.06 -9.63
C GLN A 45 16.38 7.67 -9.28
N GLY A 46 17.36 8.47 -9.70
CA GLY A 46 18.77 8.22 -9.38
C GLY A 46 19.06 8.27 -7.87
N TYR A 47 18.35 9.11 -7.10
CA TYR A 47 18.46 9.12 -5.65
C TYR A 47 17.86 7.86 -5.00
N LEU A 48 16.69 7.42 -5.46
CA LEU A 48 16.05 6.18 -4.98
C LEU A 48 16.91 4.96 -5.31
N GLU A 49 17.47 4.88 -6.52
CA GLU A 49 18.38 3.82 -6.95
C GLU A 49 19.61 3.76 -6.04
N LYS A 50 20.25 4.91 -5.77
CA LYS A 50 21.38 4.98 -4.84
C LYS A 50 21.02 4.47 -3.45
N VAL A 51 19.86 4.89 -2.92
CA VAL A 51 19.40 4.44 -1.59
C VAL A 51 19.13 2.94 -1.57
N ALA A 52 18.50 2.41 -2.62
CA ALA A 52 18.21 0.98 -2.75
C ALA A 52 19.49 0.15 -2.85
N ALA A 53 20.44 0.58 -3.69
CA ALA A 53 21.75 -0.05 -3.83
C ALA A 53 22.52 -0.04 -2.49
N ASP A 54 22.54 1.08 -1.78
CA ASP A 54 23.19 1.19 -0.46
C ASP A 54 22.57 0.21 0.56
N ILE A 55 21.24 0.04 0.57
CA ILE A 55 20.54 -0.91 1.45
C ILE A 55 20.86 -2.34 1.04
N LEU A 56 20.82 -2.63 -0.25
CA LEU A 56 21.06 -3.94 -0.83
C LEU A 56 22.49 -4.42 -0.54
N HIS A 57 23.49 -3.59 -0.81
CA HIS A 57 24.89 -3.91 -0.53
C HIS A 57 25.13 -4.20 0.96
N ARG A 58 24.57 -3.38 1.87
CA ARG A 58 24.67 -3.63 3.31
C ARG A 58 24.06 -4.97 3.70
N LYS A 59 22.91 -5.32 3.12
CA LYS A 59 22.23 -6.58 3.42
C LYS A 59 22.99 -7.77 2.85
N ILE A 60 23.54 -7.67 1.63
CA ILE A 60 24.37 -8.72 1.03
C ILE A 60 25.60 -8.99 1.89
N ASN A 61 26.35 -7.96 2.28
CA ASN A 61 27.53 -8.12 3.13
C ASN A 61 27.18 -8.76 4.47
N PHE A 62 26.06 -8.34 5.10
CA PHE A 62 25.56 -8.97 6.33
C PHE A 62 25.30 -10.48 6.19
N PHE A 63 24.83 -10.93 5.02
CA PHE A 63 24.62 -12.35 4.75
C PHE A 63 25.92 -13.10 4.42
N GLU A 64 26.88 -12.45 3.77
CA GLU A 64 28.19 -13.03 3.43
C GLU A 64 29.10 -13.18 4.65
N ASP A 65 28.95 -12.31 5.66
CA ASP A 65 29.70 -12.35 6.92
C ASP A 65 29.26 -13.50 7.88
N GLY A 66 28.41 -14.43 7.43
CA GLY A 66 28.08 -15.66 8.16
C GLY A 66 27.09 -15.49 9.33
N LEU A 67 26.43 -14.34 9.45
CA LEU A 67 25.36 -14.08 10.42
C LEU A 67 23.98 -14.56 9.92
N SER A 68 23.94 -15.35 8.86
CA SER A 68 22.70 -15.89 8.30
C SER A 68 22.10 -16.94 9.24
N ASP A 69 20.89 -16.67 9.73
CA ASP A 69 20.03 -17.74 10.24
C ASP A 69 19.86 -18.78 9.11
N LEU A 70 20.01 -20.07 9.43
CA LEU A 70 19.94 -21.19 8.47
C LEU A 70 18.56 -21.34 7.77
N ASN A 71 17.64 -20.40 8.04
CA ASN A 71 16.26 -20.37 7.61
C ASN A 71 15.88 -18.99 7.03
N ASP A 72 16.81 -18.30 6.35
CA ASP A 72 16.54 -16.97 5.78
C ASP A 72 15.54 -17.03 4.61
N ASN A 73 14.26 -16.87 4.95
CA ASN A 73 13.16 -16.70 4.01
C ASN A 73 12.99 -15.24 3.55
N SER A 74 14.04 -14.42 3.61
CA SER A 74 13.94 -13.04 3.17
C SER A 74 13.64 -12.91 1.68
N LEU A 75 12.99 -11.80 1.31
CA LEU A 75 12.72 -11.49 -0.09
C LEU A 75 14.01 -11.44 -0.94
N LEU A 76 15.14 -11.05 -0.32
CA LEU A 76 16.44 -10.98 -0.99
C LEU A 76 16.99 -12.38 -1.32
N SER A 77 16.91 -13.35 -0.39
CA SER A 77 17.33 -14.73 -0.67
C SER A 77 16.46 -15.35 -1.76
N SER A 78 15.15 -15.08 -1.71
CA SER A 78 14.21 -15.51 -2.74
C SER A 78 14.55 -14.95 -4.13
N PHE A 79 14.90 -13.66 -4.24
CA PHE A 79 15.29 -13.06 -5.51
C PHE A 79 16.62 -13.58 -6.05
N LYS A 80 17.61 -13.81 -5.18
CA LYS A 80 18.91 -14.39 -5.58
C LYS A 80 18.77 -15.80 -6.19
N ASN A 81 17.77 -16.56 -5.76
CA ASN A 81 17.54 -17.93 -6.21
C ASN A 81 16.76 -18.01 -7.54
N LEU A 82 16.32 -16.88 -8.10
CA LEU A 82 15.59 -16.87 -9.38
C LEU A 82 16.58 -17.01 -10.57
N PRO A 83 16.36 -17.95 -11.49
CA PRO A 83 17.35 -18.33 -12.51
C PRO A 83 17.62 -17.28 -13.61
N ASN A 84 17.00 -16.10 -13.57
CA ASN A 84 17.16 -15.04 -14.59
C ASN A 84 17.01 -13.63 -13.98
N VAL A 85 17.52 -13.42 -12.76
CA VAL A 85 17.42 -12.14 -12.07
C VAL A 85 18.82 -11.70 -11.68
N ASP A 86 19.27 -10.56 -12.22
CA ASP A 86 20.57 -9.99 -11.86
C ASP A 86 20.45 -8.96 -10.71
N LEU A 87 21.59 -8.45 -10.23
CA LEU A 87 21.60 -7.47 -9.14
C LEU A 87 20.89 -6.16 -9.51
N LYS A 88 20.88 -5.79 -10.80
CA LYS A 88 20.23 -4.59 -11.30
C LYS A 88 18.71 -4.77 -11.30
N ASP A 89 18.22 -5.95 -11.68
CA ASP A 89 16.80 -6.32 -11.57
C ASP A 89 16.34 -6.27 -10.11
N ILE A 90 17.14 -6.81 -9.18
CA ILE A 90 16.85 -6.75 -7.74
C ILE A 90 16.81 -5.30 -7.26
N THR A 91 17.77 -4.47 -7.67
CA THR A 91 17.81 -3.06 -7.30
C THR A 91 16.58 -2.31 -7.83
N GLY A 92 16.18 -2.56 -9.09
CA GLY A 92 14.98 -2.00 -9.68
C GLY A 92 13.70 -2.39 -8.92
N MET A 93 13.54 -3.69 -8.60
CA MET A 93 12.40 -4.16 -7.79
C MET A 93 12.36 -3.51 -6.41
N MET A 94 13.52 -3.31 -5.77
CA MET A 94 13.60 -2.63 -4.47
C MET A 94 13.21 -1.16 -4.57
N VAL A 95 13.62 -0.45 -5.63
CA VAL A 95 13.18 0.93 -5.90
C VAL A 95 11.67 0.99 -6.06
N ASP A 96 11.08 0.09 -6.83
CA ASP A 96 9.63 0.03 -7.06
C ASP A 96 8.87 -0.21 -5.74
N ILE A 97 9.34 -1.14 -4.90
CA ILE A 97 8.75 -1.43 -3.58
C ILE A 97 8.84 -0.20 -2.66
N LEU A 98 10.00 0.46 -2.61
CA LEU A 98 10.19 1.66 -1.80
C LEU A 98 9.25 2.77 -2.24
N MET A 99 9.19 3.06 -3.55
CA MET A 99 8.33 4.10 -4.10
C MET A 99 6.84 3.81 -3.85
N ALA A 100 6.41 2.56 -4.06
CA ALA A 100 5.01 2.16 -3.86
C ALA A 100 4.59 2.15 -2.38
N SER A 101 5.48 1.76 -1.46
CA SER A 101 5.13 1.64 -0.03
C SER A 101 5.03 2.98 0.69
N ILE A 102 5.82 4.00 0.30
CA ILE A 102 5.85 5.30 0.99
C ILE A 102 4.49 6.00 0.90
N ASP A 103 4.00 6.26 -0.31
CA ASP A 103 2.79 7.06 -0.50
C ASP A 103 1.55 6.33 0.03
N THR A 104 1.48 5.01 -0.18
CA THR A 104 0.31 4.20 0.18
C THR A 104 0.16 4.02 1.69
N THR A 105 1.26 3.80 2.42
CA THR A 105 1.26 3.69 3.88
C THR A 105 1.05 5.04 4.55
N ALA A 106 1.68 6.11 4.04
CA ALA A 106 1.47 7.46 4.54
C ALA A 106 0.02 7.91 4.37
N TYR A 107 -0.58 7.67 3.20
CA TYR A 107 -1.98 7.95 2.93
C TYR A 107 -2.90 7.19 3.89
N THR A 108 -2.71 5.87 4.00
CA THR A 108 -3.55 5.01 4.86
C THR A 108 -3.46 5.44 6.33
N THR A 109 -2.25 5.66 6.83
CA THR A 109 -2.01 6.08 8.22
C THR A 109 -2.64 7.45 8.48
N SER A 110 -2.51 8.38 7.54
CA SER A 110 -3.11 9.71 7.66
C SER A 110 -4.63 9.66 7.77
N PHE A 111 -5.30 8.83 6.97
CA PHE A 111 -6.75 8.68 7.05
C PHE A 111 -7.21 7.93 8.30
N VAL A 112 -6.46 6.93 8.77
CA VAL A 112 -6.74 6.26 10.04
C VAL A 112 -6.69 7.27 11.18
N LEU A 113 -5.62 8.08 11.26
CA LEU A 113 -5.49 9.12 12.28
C LEU A 113 -6.57 10.21 12.15
N TYR A 114 -6.90 10.61 10.93
CA TYR A 114 -7.99 11.55 10.66
C TYR A 114 -9.31 11.04 11.22
N HIS A 115 -9.69 9.81 10.91
CA HIS A 115 -10.94 9.21 11.40
C HIS A 115 -10.94 9.05 12.92
N LEU A 116 -9.84 8.60 13.53
CA LEU A 116 -9.74 8.49 14.99
C LEU A 116 -9.82 9.86 15.67
N SER A 117 -9.22 10.90 15.09
CA SER A 117 -9.30 12.27 15.63
C SER A 117 -10.71 12.85 15.60
N ARG A 118 -11.54 12.39 14.65
CA ARG A 118 -12.92 12.85 14.42
C ARG A 118 -13.96 12.01 15.17
N ASN A 119 -13.59 10.85 15.70
CA ASN A 119 -14.50 9.91 16.37
C ASN A 119 -13.91 9.52 17.73
N THR A 120 -14.18 10.35 18.74
CA THR A 120 -13.61 10.20 20.10
C THR A 120 -13.92 8.85 20.72
N GLU A 121 -15.15 8.34 20.56
CA GLU A 121 -15.55 7.01 21.06
C GLU A 121 -14.67 5.90 20.46
N CYS A 122 -14.43 5.93 19.15
CA CYS A 122 -13.57 4.94 18.52
C CYS A 122 -12.11 5.05 18.99
N LYS A 123 -11.63 6.28 19.22
CA LYS A 123 -10.29 6.52 19.77
C LYS A 123 -10.15 5.95 21.19
N GLU A 124 -11.16 6.12 22.04
CA GLU A 124 -11.18 5.59 23.40
C GLU A 124 -11.19 4.06 23.40
N LYS A 125 -12.06 3.42 22.62
CA LYS A 125 -12.07 1.95 22.44
C LYS A 125 -10.73 1.40 21.95
N LEU A 126 -10.11 2.08 20.98
CA LEU A 126 -8.79 1.69 20.49
C LEU A 126 -7.73 1.86 21.58
N TYR A 127 -7.78 2.94 22.35
CA TYR A 127 -6.84 3.19 23.43
C TYR A 127 -6.95 2.12 24.53
N GLU A 128 -8.16 1.72 24.91
CA GLU A 128 -8.41 0.61 25.84
C GLU A 128 -7.86 -0.72 25.31
N GLU A 129 -8.08 -1.05 24.03
CA GLU A 129 -7.48 -2.23 23.40
C GLU A 129 -5.95 -2.19 23.50
N LEU A 130 -5.34 -1.05 23.21
CA LEU A 130 -3.88 -0.90 23.27
C LEU A 130 -3.35 -1.02 24.69
N LEU A 131 -4.03 -0.49 25.70
CA LEU A 131 -3.63 -0.67 27.11
C LEU A 131 -3.69 -2.13 27.55
N MET A 132 -4.68 -2.89 27.08
CA MET A 132 -4.77 -4.33 27.39
C MET A 132 -3.67 -5.14 26.70
N LEU A 133 -3.29 -4.76 25.46
CA LEU A 133 -2.26 -5.46 24.69
C LEU A 133 -0.83 -5.05 25.05
N LEU A 134 -0.64 -3.83 25.52
CA LEU A 134 0.63 -3.20 25.83
C LEU A 134 0.53 -2.50 27.21
N PRO A 135 0.46 -3.26 28.31
CA PRO A 135 0.21 -2.71 29.64
C PRO A 135 1.33 -1.79 30.13
N ASP A 136 2.57 -2.10 29.74
CA ASP A 136 3.76 -1.32 30.13
C ASP A 136 4.44 -0.68 28.92
N SER A 137 5.16 0.42 29.15
CA SER A 137 5.98 1.10 28.12
C SER A 137 7.10 0.23 27.52
N LYS A 138 7.43 -0.89 28.17
CA LYS A 138 8.42 -1.88 27.70
C LYS A 138 7.80 -3.06 26.95
N SER A 139 6.47 -3.11 26.85
CA SER A 139 5.76 -4.17 26.14
C SER A 139 6.21 -4.20 24.69
N LYS A 140 6.64 -5.38 24.21
CA LYS A 140 7.07 -5.54 22.83
C LYS A 140 5.86 -5.79 21.94
N ILE A 141 5.82 -5.12 20.79
CA ILE A 141 4.86 -5.45 19.74
C ILE A 141 5.34 -6.75 19.07
N THR A 142 4.59 -7.82 19.25
CA THR A 142 4.86 -9.14 18.66
C THR A 142 3.78 -9.53 17.66
N MET A 143 4.01 -10.59 16.88
CA MET A 143 2.98 -11.14 16.01
C MET A 143 1.73 -11.59 16.79
N ASP A 144 1.89 -12.12 18.01
CA ASP A 144 0.76 -12.46 18.88
C ASP A 144 -0.02 -11.20 19.30
N THR A 145 0.67 -10.13 19.69
CA THR A 145 0.06 -8.82 19.99
C THR A 145 -0.76 -8.31 18.81
N LEU A 146 -0.17 -8.32 17.61
CA LEU A 146 -0.83 -7.89 16.38
C LEU A 146 -1.98 -8.83 16.00
N SER A 147 -1.90 -10.13 16.29
CA SER A 147 -2.97 -11.08 16.05
C SER A 147 -4.23 -10.72 16.84
N LYS A 148 -4.05 -10.26 18.10
CA LYS A 148 -5.10 -9.90 19.05
C LYS A 148 -5.68 -8.49 18.89
N ALA A 149 -4.97 -7.58 18.19
CA ALA A 149 -5.39 -6.20 17.93
C ALA A 149 -6.59 -6.12 16.94
N THR A 150 -7.76 -6.53 17.41
CA THR A 150 -8.97 -6.74 16.63
C THR A 150 -9.60 -5.42 16.23
N TYR A 151 -9.74 -4.49 17.18
CA TYR A 151 -10.32 -3.18 16.97
C TYR A 151 -9.40 -2.29 16.13
N LEU A 152 -8.08 -2.33 16.34
CA LEU A 152 -7.10 -1.68 15.47
C LEU A 152 -7.24 -2.13 14.01
N LYS A 153 -7.31 -3.45 13.77
CA LYS A 153 -7.53 -4.00 12.42
C LYS A 153 -8.85 -3.53 11.84
N ALA A 154 -9.90 -3.44 12.66
CA ALA A 154 -11.21 -2.94 12.25
C ALA A 154 -11.15 -1.46 11.85
N CYS A 155 -10.44 -0.62 12.60
CA CYS A 155 -10.20 0.79 12.27
C CYS A 155 -9.46 0.94 10.93
N VAL A 156 -8.42 0.14 10.69
CA VAL A 156 -7.67 0.17 9.42
C VAL A 156 -8.57 -0.27 8.26
N LYS A 157 -9.31 -1.38 8.40
CA LYS A 157 -10.27 -1.85 7.38
C LYS A 157 -11.32 -0.80 7.06
N GLU A 158 -11.82 -0.13 8.09
CA GLU A 158 -12.86 0.87 7.93
C GLU A 158 -12.34 2.15 7.26
N SER A 159 -11.15 2.59 7.65
CA SER A 159 -10.48 3.70 7.00
C SER A 159 -10.24 3.41 5.53
N LEU A 160 -9.81 2.19 5.18
CA LEU A 160 -9.58 1.79 3.78
C LEU A 160 -10.88 1.64 2.99
N ARG A 161 -12.02 1.29 3.62
CA ARG A 161 -13.33 1.26 2.94
C ARG A 161 -13.79 2.68 2.58
N LEU A 162 -13.65 3.62 3.51
CA LEU A 162 -14.04 5.01 3.30
C LEU A 162 -13.05 5.76 2.41
N ASN A 163 -11.76 5.57 2.62
CA ASN A 163 -10.67 6.28 1.95
C ASN A 163 -9.64 5.26 1.44
N PRO A 164 -9.97 4.52 0.36
CA PRO A 164 -9.02 3.60 -0.24
C PRO A 164 -7.92 4.37 -0.98
N VAL A 165 -6.71 3.81 -0.99
CA VAL A 165 -5.57 4.32 -1.77
C VAL A 165 -5.91 4.42 -3.26
N ALA A 166 -6.67 3.46 -3.79
CA ALA A 166 -7.19 3.47 -5.14
C ALA A 166 -8.72 3.40 -5.12
N ILE A 167 -9.39 4.31 -5.84
CA ILE A 167 -10.86 4.36 -5.93
C ILE A 167 -11.48 3.10 -6.57
N GLY A 168 -10.65 2.34 -7.30
CA GLY A 168 -11.06 1.26 -8.17
C GLY A 168 -9.89 0.57 -8.85
N VAL A 169 -10.16 -0.55 -9.50
CA VAL A 169 -9.15 -1.30 -10.25
C VAL A 169 -9.48 -1.22 -11.74
N GLY A 170 -8.56 -0.65 -12.52
CA GLY A 170 -8.68 -0.52 -13.98
C GLY A 170 -8.13 -1.74 -14.73
N ARG A 171 -8.78 -2.10 -15.84
CA ARG A 171 -8.33 -3.13 -16.79
C ARG A 171 -8.67 -2.72 -18.22
N VAL A 172 -7.75 -2.98 -19.15
CA VAL A 172 -8.01 -2.93 -20.58
C VAL A 172 -8.38 -4.33 -21.04
N MET A 173 -9.57 -4.50 -21.61
CA MET A 173 -10.06 -5.81 -22.06
C MET A 173 -9.22 -6.35 -23.21
N GLN A 174 -8.73 -7.58 -23.09
CA GLN A 174 -7.90 -8.22 -24.13
C GLN A 174 -8.74 -8.91 -25.22
N SER A 175 -10.03 -9.13 -24.95
CA SER A 175 -10.99 -9.74 -25.85
C SER A 175 -12.39 -9.17 -25.60
N ASP A 176 -13.31 -9.40 -26.54
CA ASP A 176 -14.72 -9.13 -26.33
C ASP A 176 -15.25 -10.00 -25.18
N ILE A 177 -16.01 -9.39 -24.26
CA ILE A 177 -16.66 -10.10 -23.16
C ILE A 177 -18.15 -9.72 -23.08
N VAL A 178 -18.96 -10.56 -22.44
CA VAL A 178 -20.34 -10.23 -22.09
C VAL A 178 -20.45 -10.14 -20.58
N LEU A 179 -20.77 -8.95 -20.07
CA LEU A 179 -20.94 -8.70 -18.64
C LEU A 179 -22.39 -8.32 -18.36
N LYS A 180 -23.11 -9.16 -17.61
CA LYS A 180 -24.54 -8.98 -17.30
C LYS A 180 -25.41 -8.70 -18.55
N GLY A 181 -25.12 -9.38 -19.66
CA GLY A 181 -25.84 -9.20 -20.93
C GLY A 181 -25.34 -8.05 -21.81
N TYR A 182 -24.40 -7.22 -21.33
CA TYR A 182 -23.79 -6.17 -22.12
C TYR A 182 -22.52 -6.66 -22.80
N LYS A 183 -22.44 -6.50 -24.12
CA LYS A 183 -21.21 -6.76 -24.87
C LYS A 183 -20.21 -5.63 -24.61
N ILE A 184 -19.03 -5.98 -24.10
CA ILE A 184 -17.91 -5.08 -23.90
C ILE A 184 -16.83 -5.47 -24.92
N PRO A 185 -16.53 -4.59 -25.89
CA PRO A 185 -15.49 -4.87 -26.88
C PRO A 185 -14.09 -4.97 -26.28
N LYS A 186 -13.20 -5.68 -26.98
CA LYS A 186 -11.76 -5.59 -26.78
C LYS A 186 -11.29 -4.12 -26.75
N ASP A 187 -10.21 -3.87 -26.02
CA ASP A 187 -9.56 -2.57 -25.80
C ASP A 187 -10.40 -1.55 -25.01
N THR A 188 -11.54 -1.98 -24.46
CA THR A 188 -12.33 -1.17 -23.54
C THR A 188 -11.67 -1.11 -22.16
N VAL A 189 -11.55 0.10 -21.61
CA VAL A 189 -11.13 0.32 -20.22
C VAL A 189 -12.33 0.11 -19.28
N ILE A 190 -12.24 -0.88 -18.40
CA ILE A 190 -13.19 -1.11 -17.31
C ILE A 190 -12.52 -0.71 -16.00
N VAL A 191 -13.22 0.05 -15.16
CA VAL A 191 -12.78 0.38 -13.81
C VAL A 191 -13.83 -0.08 -12.81
N THR A 192 -13.46 -0.94 -11.87
CA THR A 192 -14.36 -1.32 -10.78
C THR A 192 -14.52 -0.14 -9.82
N GLN A 193 -15.74 0.22 -9.44
CA GLN A 193 -16.01 1.39 -8.61
C GLN A 193 -16.24 0.99 -7.15
N ASN A 194 -15.24 0.35 -6.53
CA ASN A 194 -15.37 -0.28 -5.20
C ASN A 194 -15.69 0.76 -4.12
N MET A 195 -14.98 1.90 -4.13
CA MET A 195 -15.22 3.02 -3.21
C MET A 195 -16.65 3.54 -3.31
N THR A 196 -17.16 3.68 -4.54
CA THR A 196 -18.53 4.14 -4.77
C THR A 196 -19.52 3.11 -4.27
N ALA A 197 -19.32 1.83 -4.61
CA ALA A 197 -20.19 0.74 -4.18
C ALA A 197 -20.24 0.59 -2.66
N SER A 198 -19.11 0.75 -1.96
CA SER A 198 -19.02 0.65 -0.50
C SER A 198 -19.73 1.80 0.23
N ARG A 199 -20.01 2.90 -0.47
CA ARG A 199 -20.66 4.10 0.06
C ARG A 199 -22.17 4.16 -0.21
N LEU A 200 -22.73 3.16 -0.88
CA LEU A 200 -24.16 3.10 -1.17
C LEU A 200 -24.93 2.45 -0.01
N PRO A 201 -26.03 3.07 0.49
CA PRO A 201 -26.84 2.52 1.57
C PRO A 201 -27.42 1.13 1.29
N LYS A 202 -27.62 0.78 0.01
CA LYS A 202 -28.08 -0.55 -0.41
C LYS A 202 -27.06 -1.67 -0.16
N ASN A 203 -25.79 -1.33 0.02
CA ASN A 203 -24.69 -2.27 0.18
C ASN A 203 -24.08 -2.25 1.59
N VAL A 204 -24.13 -1.10 2.28
CA VAL A 204 -23.55 -0.90 3.61
C VAL A 204 -24.47 0.02 4.41
N ARG A 205 -24.82 -0.33 5.66
CA ARG A 205 -25.61 0.51 6.56
C ARG A 205 -24.76 1.67 7.09
N ASP A 206 -25.37 2.86 7.21
CA ASP A 206 -24.68 4.10 7.57
C ASP A 206 -23.35 4.28 6.81
N PRO A 207 -23.34 4.20 5.47
CA PRO A 207 -22.14 3.91 4.68
C PRO A 207 -21.06 4.98 4.75
N LEU A 208 -21.41 6.21 5.17
CA LEU A 208 -20.48 7.34 5.30
C LEU A 208 -19.97 7.54 6.73
N LYS A 209 -20.53 6.83 7.72
CA LYS A 209 -20.04 6.89 9.10
C LYS A 209 -18.84 5.97 9.28
N PHE A 210 -17.82 6.44 10.00
CA PHE A 210 -16.70 5.62 10.41
C PHE A 210 -17.15 4.71 11.55
N LYS A 211 -17.38 3.43 11.24
CA LYS A 211 -17.85 2.41 12.21
C LYS A 211 -16.97 1.15 12.12
N PRO A 212 -15.83 1.10 12.84
CA PRO A 212 -14.96 -0.08 12.91
C PRO A 212 -15.72 -1.35 13.32
N GLU A 213 -16.70 -1.22 14.21
CA GLU A 213 -17.50 -2.30 14.77
C GLU A 213 -18.15 -3.21 13.71
N ARG A 214 -18.40 -2.68 12.51
CA ARG A 214 -18.93 -3.46 11.39
C ARG A 214 -18.05 -4.65 10.98
N TRP A 215 -16.76 -4.58 11.25
CA TRP A 215 -15.79 -5.62 10.90
C TRP A 215 -15.59 -6.68 11.99
N ILE A 216 -16.28 -6.55 13.13
CA ILE A 216 -16.12 -7.39 14.32
C ILE A 216 -17.34 -8.31 14.43
N ARG A 217 -17.13 -9.64 14.35
CA ARG A 217 -18.22 -10.63 14.26
C ARG A 217 -19.20 -10.58 15.43
N ASP A 218 -18.71 -10.31 16.62
CA ASP A 218 -19.52 -10.31 17.86
C ASP A 218 -20.14 -8.94 18.18
N SER A 219 -19.99 -7.96 17.28
CA SER A 219 -20.62 -6.65 17.44
C SER A 219 -22.06 -6.64 16.93
N GLU A 220 -22.96 -5.92 17.61
CA GLU A 220 -24.30 -5.59 17.09
C GLU A 220 -24.27 -4.86 15.75
N TYR A 221 -23.14 -4.22 15.42
CA TYR A 221 -22.94 -3.50 14.18
C TYR A 221 -22.36 -4.35 13.05
N PHE A 222 -22.03 -5.62 13.30
CA PHE A 222 -21.43 -6.51 12.31
C PHE A 222 -22.25 -6.55 11.02
N GLU A 223 -21.58 -6.39 9.87
CA GLU A 223 -22.22 -6.59 8.57
C GLU A 223 -21.36 -7.55 7.76
N ASN A 224 -22.00 -8.60 7.23
CA ASN A 224 -21.36 -9.52 6.30
C ASN A 224 -21.25 -8.87 4.91
N LEU A 225 -20.37 -7.87 4.80
CA LEU A 225 -20.17 -7.11 3.58
C LEU A 225 -19.62 -7.99 2.46
N HIS A 226 -20.14 -7.81 1.26
CA HIS A 226 -19.60 -8.50 0.09
C HIS A 226 -18.11 -8.12 -0.10
N PRO A 227 -17.18 -9.08 -0.26
CA PRO A 227 -15.74 -8.81 -0.27
C PRO A 227 -15.31 -7.77 -1.31
N PHE A 228 -16.00 -7.71 -2.46
CA PHE A 228 -15.70 -6.77 -3.53
C PHE A 228 -16.11 -5.31 -3.25
N LEU A 229 -16.78 -5.03 -2.12
CA LEU A 229 -17.04 -3.65 -1.66
C LEU A 229 -15.78 -3.00 -1.09
N SER A 230 -14.85 -3.77 -0.54
CA SER A 230 -13.60 -3.25 -0.01
C SER A 230 -12.45 -4.16 -0.43
N LEU A 231 -11.73 -3.76 -1.49
CA LEU A 231 -10.54 -4.46 -1.98
C LEU A 231 -9.33 -3.53 -1.94
N PRO A 232 -8.85 -3.13 -0.74
CA PRO A 232 -7.71 -2.23 -0.62
C PRO A 232 -6.43 -2.78 -1.27
N PHE A 233 -6.33 -4.11 -1.38
CA PHE A 233 -5.19 -4.82 -1.96
C PHE A 233 -5.52 -5.49 -3.31
N GLY A 234 -6.70 -5.22 -3.89
CA GLY A 234 -7.16 -5.85 -5.11
C GLY A 234 -7.53 -7.33 -4.94
N PHE A 235 -7.80 -8.00 -6.07
CA PHE A 235 -8.15 -9.42 -6.14
C PHE A 235 -7.64 -10.03 -7.45
N GLY A 236 -7.29 -11.32 -7.41
CA GLY A 236 -6.80 -12.08 -8.57
C GLY A 236 -5.30 -11.88 -8.87
N PRO A 237 -4.83 -12.24 -10.07
CA PRO A 237 -3.39 -12.33 -10.40
C PRO A 237 -2.58 -11.03 -10.32
N ARG A 238 -3.25 -9.90 -10.10
CA ARG A 238 -2.66 -8.56 -10.00
C ARG A 238 -3.01 -7.91 -8.66
N CYS A 239 -3.36 -8.70 -7.65
CA CYS A 239 -3.49 -8.20 -6.29
C CYS A 239 -2.11 -7.81 -5.73
N PHE A 240 -2.11 -6.90 -4.76
CA PHE A 240 -0.92 -6.65 -3.98
C PHE A 240 -0.58 -7.92 -3.19
N VAL A 241 0.70 -8.32 -3.24
CA VAL A 241 1.19 -9.45 -2.48
C VAL A 241 1.91 -8.89 -1.25
N PRO A 242 1.32 -8.95 -0.05
CA PRO A 242 2.11 -8.74 1.16
C PRO A 242 3.11 -9.88 1.22
N SER A 243 4.40 -9.57 1.09
CA SER A 243 5.48 -10.52 1.33
C SER A 243 5.31 -11.12 2.72
N ILE A 244 5.24 -12.46 2.74
CA ILE A 244 4.91 -13.36 3.85
C ILE A 244 5.96 -13.27 4.96
#